data_AF-A0A6N2D1V6-F1
#
_entry.id   AF-A0A6N2D1V6-F1
#
_cell.length_a   1.000
_cell.length_b   1.000
_cell.length_c   1.000
_cell.angle_alpha   90.00
_cell.angle_beta   90.00
_cell.angle_gamma   90.00
#
_symmetry.space_group_name_H-M   'P 1'
#
loop_
_entity.id
_entity.type
_entity.pdbx_description
1 polymer ?
#
loop_
_entity_poly.entity_id
_entity_poly.type
_entity_poly.pdbx_seq_one_letter_code
_entity_poly.pdbx_strand_id
1 'polypeptide(L)'
;MQITSGVSELTRQMREQLQDLARSVLSMANGRRDDLRAVTLAVEDPALADGLRQQFRILLERRGLADIDVLTVRASGPLRIISLEFDTLPPS
;
A
#
# COMPACT_ATOMS: atom_id res chain seq x y z
N MET A 1 -13.34 -33.16 -10.39
CA MET A 1 -13.22 -31.69 -10.48
C MET A 1 -12.91 -31.17 -9.09
N GLN A 2 -11.64 -31.00 -8.71
CA GLN A 2 -11.30 -30.48 -7.38
C GLN A 2 -9.78 -30.27 -7.28
N ILE A 3 -9.28 -29.07 -7.61
CA ILE A 3 -8.13 -28.38 -6.98
C ILE A 3 -8.23 -26.89 -7.38
N THR A 4 -8.99 -26.07 -6.65
CA THR A 4 -8.94 -24.59 -6.85
C THR A 4 -9.25 -23.80 -5.58
N SER A 5 -8.90 -24.32 -4.40
CA SER A 5 -9.06 -23.57 -3.13
C SER A 5 -7.82 -22.77 -2.72
N GLY A 6 -6.60 -23.18 -3.11
CA GLY A 6 -5.36 -22.53 -2.63
C GLY A 6 -5.08 -21.13 -3.21
N VAL A 7 -5.41 -20.88 -4.48
CA VAL A 7 -5.15 -19.58 -5.14
C VAL A 7 -6.16 -18.52 -4.68
N SER A 8 -7.41 -18.92 -4.42
CA SER A 8 -8.48 -18.03 -3.93
C SER A 8 -8.22 -17.53 -2.52
N GLU A 9 -7.64 -18.37 -1.66
CA GLU A 9 -7.31 -18.03 -0.28
C GLU A 9 -6.07 -17.12 -0.21
N LEU A 10 -5.04 -17.40 -1.00
CA LEU A 10 -3.86 -16.53 -1.15
C LEU A 10 -4.25 -15.14 -1.65
N THR A 11 -5.17 -15.06 -2.62
CA THR A 11 -5.69 -13.78 -3.14
C THR A 11 -6.60 -13.07 -2.13
N ARG A 12 -7.32 -13.80 -1.26
CA ARG A 12 -8.13 -13.22 -0.18
C ARG A 12 -7.23 -12.62 0.91
N GLN A 13 -6.26 -13.40 1.39
CA GLN A 13 -5.33 -12.98 2.43
C GLN A 13 -4.53 -11.72 2.01
N MET A 14 -4.09 -11.68 0.76
CA MET A 14 -3.35 -10.53 0.22
C MET A 14 -4.23 -9.28 0.08
N ARG A 15 -5.53 -9.45 -0.24
CA ARG A 15 -6.51 -8.34 -0.24
C ARG A 15 -6.76 -7.81 1.16
N GLU A 16 -6.90 -8.67 2.17
CA GLU A 16 -7.06 -8.27 3.57
C GLU A 16 -5.85 -7.47 4.06
N GLN A 17 -4.64 -7.96 3.79
CA GLN A 17 -3.40 -7.23 4.11
C GLN A 17 -3.33 -5.85 3.45
N LEU A 18 -3.66 -5.74 2.17
CA LEU A 18 -3.68 -4.44 1.47
C LEU A 18 -4.69 -3.46 2.08
N GLN A 19 -5.87 -3.93 2.50
CA GLN A 19 -6.88 -3.10 3.14
C GLN A 19 -6.43 -2.59 4.51
N ASP A 20 -5.80 -3.46 5.31
CA ASP A 20 -5.25 -3.11 6.63
C ASP A 20 -4.06 -2.15 6.50
N LEU A 21 -3.22 -2.32 5.49
CA LEU A 21 -2.14 -1.37 5.19
C LEU A 21 -2.71 0.00 4.82
N ALA A 22 -3.72 0.05 3.94
CA ALA A 22 -4.31 1.32 3.55
C ALA A 22 -4.99 2.01 4.74
N ARG A 23 -5.57 1.24 5.69
CA ARG A 23 -6.09 1.78 6.95
C ARG A 23 -4.97 2.33 7.84
N SER A 24 -3.84 1.64 7.89
CA SER A 24 -2.67 2.06 8.66
C SER A 24 -2.09 3.38 8.13
N VAL A 25 -1.93 3.54 6.81
CA VAL A 25 -1.51 4.81 6.18
C VAL A 25 -2.42 5.96 6.62
N LEU A 26 -3.74 5.75 6.52
CA LEU A 26 -4.73 6.78 6.87
C LEU A 26 -4.72 7.17 8.34
N SER A 27 -4.37 6.23 9.22
CA SER A 27 -4.21 6.48 10.65
C SER A 27 -2.90 7.21 10.94
N MET A 28 -1.79 6.80 10.30
CA MET A 28 -0.46 7.42 10.48
C MET A 28 -0.38 8.82 9.91
N ALA A 29 -1.11 9.10 8.82
CA ALA A 29 -1.23 10.44 8.26
C ALA A 29 -1.91 11.43 9.23
N ASN A 30 -2.64 10.96 10.25
CA ASN A 30 -3.16 11.72 11.39
C ASN A 30 -3.68 13.14 11.06
N GLY A 31 -4.55 13.25 10.05
CA GLY A 31 -5.13 14.54 9.62
C GLY A 31 -4.32 15.31 8.57
N ARG A 32 -3.05 14.96 8.34
CA ARG A 32 -2.18 15.47 7.28
C ARG A 32 -2.29 14.66 5.99
N ARG A 33 -3.51 14.24 5.65
CA ARG A 33 -3.77 13.44 4.45
C ARG A 33 -3.51 14.24 3.18
N ASP A 34 -3.83 15.53 3.23
CA ASP A 34 -3.63 16.47 2.13
C ASP A 34 -2.15 16.80 1.90
N ASP A 35 -1.31 16.62 2.93
CA ASP A 35 0.15 16.77 2.82
C ASP A 35 0.83 15.47 2.38
N LEU A 36 0.14 14.31 2.42
CA LEU A 36 0.76 13.02 2.15
C LEU A 36 0.96 12.86 0.64
N ARG A 37 2.20 12.73 0.20
CA ARG A 37 2.58 12.68 -1.20
C ARG A 37 2.95 11.28 -1.68
N ALA A 38 3.66 10.51 -0.86
CA ALA A 38 4.07 9.17 -1.26
C ALA A 38 4.02 8.16 -0.12
N VAL A 39 3.77 6.90 -0.48
CA VAL A 39 3.84 5.74 0.41
C VAL A 39 4.80 4.72 -0.17
N THR A 40 5.79 4.31 0.62
CA THR A 40 6.71 3.24 0.22
C THR A 40 6.30 1.91 0.85
N LEU A 41 6.05 0.91 0.01
CA LEU A 41 5.75 -0.46 0.39
C LEU A 41 7.00 -1.33 0.28
N ALA A 42 7.27 -2.10 1.32
CA ALA A 42 8.23 -3.20 1.31
C ALA A 42 7.57 -4.45 0.73
N VAL A 43 8.12 -4.98 -0.36
CA VAL A 43 7.64 -6.17 -1.06
C VAL A 43 8.74 -7.22 -1.10
N GLU A 44 8.41 -8.47 -0.78
CA GLU A 44 9.37 -9.58 -0.81
C GLU A 44 9.70 -10.03 -2.24
N ASP A 45 8.65 -10.26 -3.03
CA ASP A 45 8.74 -10.73 -4.40
C ASP A 45 8.61 -9.56 -5.41
N PRO A 46 9.68 -9.24 -6.16
CA PRO A 46 9.64 -8.22 -7.20
C PRO A 46 8.55 -8.48 -8.26
N ALA A 47 8.22 -9.74 -8.55
CA ALA A 47 7.18 -10.10 -9.52
C ALA A 47 5.78 -9.67 -9.06
N LEU A 48 5.56 -9.54 -7.75
CA LEU A 48 4.30 -9.09 -7.17
C LEU A 48 4.28 -7.57 -6.94
N ALA A 49 5.42 -6.89 -7.00
CA ALA A 49 5.54 -5.48 -6.63
C ALA A 49 4.64 -4.58 -7.47
N ASP A 50 4.60 -4.75 -8.78
CA ASP A 50 3.75 -3.94 -9.67
C ASP A 50 2.25 -4.16 -9.43
N GLY A 51 1.85 -5.43 -9.25
CA GLY A 51 0.47 -5.79 -8.95
C GLY A 51 0.00 -5.23 -7.60
N LEU A 52 0.83 -5.36 -6.56
CA LEU A 52 0.56 -4.82 -5.24
C LEU A 52 0.52 -3.29 -5.27
N ARG A 53 1.45 -2.64 -5.97
CA ARG A 53 1.45 -1.18 -6.18
C ARG A 53 0.14 -0.73 -6.80
N GLN A 54 -0.29 -1.37 -7.88
CA GLN A 54 -1.51 -1.00 -8.59
C GLN A 54 -2.77 -1.21 -7.73
N GLN A 55 -2.88 -2.36 -7.05
CA GLN A 55 -4.00 -2.64 -6.16
C GLN A 55 -4.05 -1.65 -4.99
N PHE A 56 -2.90 -1.32 -4.41
CA PHE A 56 -2.82 -0.35 -3.33
C PHE A 56 -3.20 1.05 -3.79
N ARG A 57 -2.73 1.48 -4.98
CA ARG A 57 -3.10 2.76 -5.58
C ARG A 57 -4.62 2.87 -5.78
N ILE A 58 -5.25 1.82 -6.34
CA ILE A 58 -6.71 1.77 -6.50
C ILE A 58 -7.43 1.91 -5.14
N LEU A 59 -6.90 1.31 -4.08
CA LEU A 59 -7.47 1.46 -2.74
C LEU A 59 -7.33 2.88 -2.19
N LEU A 60 -6.20 3.56 -2.43
CA LEU A 60 -5.98 4.95 -2.03
C LEU A 60 -6.89 5.91 -2.83
N GLU A 61 -6.98 5.75 -4.15
CA GLU A 61 -7.87 6.51 -5.03
C GLU A 61 -9.33 6.45 -4.55
N ARG A 62 -9.83 5.25 -4.22
CA ARG A 62 -11.19 5.05 -3.68
C ARG A 62 -11.45 5.75 -2.34
N ARG A 63 -10.39 6.17 -1.64
CA ARG A 63 -10.48 6.88 -0.36
C ARG A 63 -10.16 8.36 -0.49
N GLY A 64 -10.13 8.89 -1.71
CA GLY A 64 -9.88 10.32 -1.99
C GLY A 64 -8.40 10.70 -1.97
N LEU A 65 -7.49 9.73 -2.12
CA LEU A 65 -6.05 9.93 -2.09
C LEU A 65 -5.42 9.61 -3.46
N ALA A 66 -6.01 10.12 -4.53
CA ALA A 66 -5.61 9.78 -5.89
C ALA A 66 -4.23 10.33 -6.28
N ASP A 67 -3.79 11.41 -5.62
CA ASP A 67 -2.54 12.11 -5.89
C ASP A 67 -1.34 11.53 -5.13
N ILE A 68 -1.54 10.44 -4.38
CA ILE A 68 -0.47 9.79 -3.62
C ILE A 68 0.31 8.81 -4.52
N ASP A 69 1.60 9.05 -4.64
CA ASP A 69 2.53 8.13 -5.28
C ASP A 69 2.75 6.87 -4.42
N VAL A 70 2.68 5.69 -5.05
CA VAL A 70 2.98 4.42 -4.39
C VAL A 70 4.29 3.88 -4.91
N LEU A 71 5.30 3.87 -4.05
CA LEU A 71 6.61 3.30 -4.33
C LEU A 71 6.70 1.88 -3.75
N THR A 72 7.47 1.02 -4.41
CA THR A 72 7.76 -0.32 -3.92
C THR A 72 9.26 -0.52 -3.82
N VAL A 73 9.70 -1.16 -2.74
CA VAL A 73 11.10 -1.57 -2.57
C VAL A 73 11.18 -3.03 -2.19
N ARG A 74 12.24 -3.69 -2.62
CA ARG A 74 12.48 -5.07 -2.24
C ARG A 74 12.91 -5.15 -0.78
N ALA A 75 12.23 -5.93 0.03
CA ALA A 75 12.59 -6.17 1.42
C ALA A 75 12.23 -7.58 1.85
N SER A 76 13.05 -8.18 2.71
CA SER A 76 12.72 -9.48 3.31
C SER A 76 11.55 -9.37 4.29
N GLY A 77 10.68 -10.39 4.27
CA GLY A 77 9.53 -10.51 5.17
C GLY A 77 8.23 -9.94 4.58
N PRO A 78 7.17 -9.85 5.41
CA PRO A 78 5.82 -9.58 4.94
C PRO A 78 5.67 -8.17 4.36
N LEU A 79 4.68 -8.03 3.48
CA LEU A 79 4.23 -6.75 2.91
C LEU A 79 3.92 -5.75 4.01
N ARG A 80 4.59 -4.59 3.99
CA ARG A 80 4.44 -3.54 5.01
C ARG A 80 4.74 -2.16 4.46
N ILE A 81 4.24 -1.12 5.12
CA ILE A 81 4.65 0.26 4.85
C ILE A 81 5.97 0.52 5.57
N ILE A 82 6.92 1.15 4.88
CA ILE A 82 8.22 1.49 5.48
C ILE A 82 8.49 2.99 5.52
N SER A 83 7.79 3.78 4.69
CA SER A 83 7.93 5.23 4.67
C SER A 83 6.64 5.89 4.22
N LEU A 84 6.38 7.08 4.79
CA LEU A 84 5.36 8.03 4.38
C LEU A 84 6.07 9.35 4.12
N GLU A 85 5.89 9.90 2.93
CA GLU A 85 6.48 11.18 2.53
C GLU A 85 5.39 12.25 2.52
N PHE A 86 5.65 13.34 3.23
CA PHE A 86 4.74 14.47 3.31
C PHE A 86 5.40 15.70 2.72
N ASP A 87 4.62 16.58 2.09
CA ASP A 87 5.10 17.92 1.79
C ASP A 87 5.48 18.60 3.10
N THR A 88 6.75 18.99 3.18
CA THR A 88 7.24 19.88 4.21
C THR A 88 7.22 21.26 3.60
N LEU A 89 6.20 22.05 3.95
CA LEU A 89 6.28 23.49 3.68
C LEU A 89 7.55 24.00 4.37
N PRO A 90 8.48 24.66 3.64
CA PRO A 90 9.64 25.26 4.29
C PRO A 90 9.13 26.21 5.39
N PRO A 91 9.73 26.17 6.60
CA PRO A 91 9.33 27.08 7.67
C PRO A 91 9.55 28.51 7.20
N SER A 92 8.48 29.31 7.22
CA SER A 92 8.48 30.74 6.90
C SER A 92 9.34 31.54 7.86
#